data_AF-A0A2G5KY78-F1
#
_entry.id   AF-A0A2G5KY78-F1
#
_cell.length_a   1.000
_cell.length_b   1.000
_cell.length_c   1.000
_cell.angle_alpha   90.00
_cell.angle_beta   90.00
_cell.angle_gamma   90.00
#
_symmetry.space_group_name_H-M   'P 1'
#
loop_
_entity.id
_entity.type
_entity.pdbx_description
1 polymer ?
#
loop_
_entity_poly.entity_id
_entity_poly.type
_entity_poly.pdbx_seq_one_letter_code
_entity_poly.pdbx_strand_id
1 'polypeptide(L)'
;MSLLTPFLWLLIVLPLFILAHFKSEKTNFKYLLIFVIYFLIDNYLNTLNFTNAVFPDLKWNWAGKLLSMCFGLGFIFFHAKEIRKDIGFTGKFNPQTKLGILLFLGFLTFDFIIKMFIFPKGGEFDLEAFIFQASFPGLTEEIIYRGIYLWLLSKVFISSKIIKGVAFRWSFLIVTVLFGVAHGIVLTESYEIRHDITTIVYLTLVSSLSLGLLRKFSGNLILPILGHNMINTMNFFIRLL
;
A
#
# COMPACT_ATOMS: atom_id res chain seq x y z
N MET A 1 18.90 -3.56 -3.01
CA MET A 1 18.73 -2.53 -1.94
C MET A 1 19.26 -3.11 -0.65
N SER A 2 19.78 -2.30 0.26
CA SER A 2 20.25 -2.77 1.56
C SER A 2 19.10 -3.34 2.41
N LEU A 3 19.37 -4.39 3.18
CA LEU A 3 18.44 -4.98 4.16
C LEU A 3 18.06 -4.01 5.29
N LEU A 4 18.77 -2.89 5.42
CA LEU A 4 18.43 -1.83 6.37
C LEU A 4 17.39 -0.84 5.84
N THR A 5 17.04 -0.91 4.55
CA THR A 5 16.07 0.02 3.93
C THR A 5 14.72 0.05 4.67
N PRO A 6 14.11 -1.09 5.08
CA PRO A 6 12.86 -1.05 5.83
C PRO A 6 12.97 -0.34 7.19
N PHE A 7 14.12 -0.44 7.86
CA PHE A 7 14.36 0.30 9.10
C PHE A 7 14.47 1.80 8.85
N LEU A 8 15.12 2.21 7.76
CA LEU A 8 15.18 3.60 7.35
C LEU A 8 13.77 4.16 7.11
N TRP A 9 12.88 3.40 6.47
CA TRP A 9 11.49 3.83 6.29
C TRP A 9 10.78 4.04 7.61
N LEU A 10 10.88 3.09 8.55
CA LEU A 10 10.32 3.23 9.90
C LEU A 10 10.87 4.44 10.65
N LEU A 11 12.17 4.72 10.51
CA LEU A 11 12.82 5.89 11.11
C LEU A 11 12.27 7.20 10.52
N ILE A 12 12.05 7.26 9.21
CA ILE A 12 11.51 8.44 8.52
C ILE A 12 10.07 8.72 8.94
N VAL A 13 9.25 7.68 9.12
CA VAL A 13 7.86 7.86 9.59
C VAL A 13 7.74 7.94 11.11
N LEU A 14 8.82 7.74 11.86
CA LEU A 14 8.84 7.79 13.33
C LEU A 14 8.24 9.08 13.93
N PRO A 15 8.46 10.28 13.37
CA PRO A 15 7.79 11.49 13.87
C PRO A 15 6.26 11.36 13.89
N LEU A 16 5.65 10.67 12.91
CA LEU A 16 4.21 10.41 12.90
C LEU A 16 3.80 9.41 13.99
N PHE A 17 4.62 8.39 14.28
CA PHE A 17 4.38 7.47 15.40
C PHE A 17 4.42 8.20 16.75
N ILE A 18 5.41 9.09 16.93
CA ILE A 18 5.56 9.89 18.15
C ILE A 18 4.36 10.84 18.31
N LEU A 19 4.00 11.58 17.27
CA LEU A 19 2.83 12.45 17.29
C LEU A 19 1.54 11.66 17.56
N ALA A 20 1.37 10.51 16.92
CA ALA A 20 0.22 9.64 17.13
C ALA A 20 0.16 9.11 18.57
N HIS A 21 1.30 8.78 19.18
CA HIS A 21 1.39 8.35 20.58
C HIS A 21 0.86 9.42 21.53
N PHE A 22 1.33 10.66 21.39
CA PHE A 22 0.92 11.78 22.25
C PHE A 22 -0.50 12.28 21.98
N LYS A 23 -1.05 12.03 20.79
CA LYS A 23 -2.40 12.48 20.39
C LYS A 23 -3.46 11.38 20.46
N SER A 24 -3.11 10.15 20.81
CA SER A 24 -4.06 9.06 20.99
C SER A 24 -4.44 8.93 22.47
N GLU A 25 -5.66 8.47 22.73
CA GLU A 25 -6.14 8.23 24.10
C GLU A 25 -5.33 7.13 24.78
N LYS A 26 -4.96 6.11 24.01
CA LYS A 26 -4.13 4.98 24.45
C LYS A 26 -3.27 4.48 23.31
N THR A 27 -2.04 4.07 23.65
CA THR A 27 -1.13 3.38 22.74
C THR A 27 -0.96 1.93 23.17
N ASN A 28 -1.18 0.99 22.24
CA ASN A 28 -0.96 -0.43 22.48
C ASN A 28 0.37 -0.89 21.85
N PHE A 29 1.43 -0.92 22.66
CA PHE A 29 2.77 -1.29 22.22
C PHE A 29 2.89 -2.75 21.73
N LYS A 30 2.02 -3.66 22.19
CA LYS A 30 2.00 -5.05 21.67
C LYS A 30 1.67 -5.06 20.18
N TYR A 31 0.66 -4.32 19.75
CA TYR A 31 0.32 -4.23 18.33
C TYR A 31 1.37 -3.44 17.53
N LEU A 32 2.10 -2.52 18.18
CA LEU A 32 3.19 -1.79 17.52
C LEU A 32 4.35 -2.74 17.21
N LEU A 33 4.72 -3.58 18.18
CA LEU A 33 5.74 -4.61 17.98
C LEU A 33 5.32 -5.61 16.89
N ILE A 34 4.06 -6.07 16.91
CA ILE A 34 3.53 -6.95 15.86
C ILE A 34 3.59 -6.26 14.50
N PHE A 35 3.21 -4.99 14.40
CA PHE A 35 3.32 -4.21 13.17
C PHE A 35 4.75 -4.13 12.67
N VAL A 36 5.72 -3.79 13.51
CA VAL A 36 7.14 -3.67 13.12
C VAL A 36 7.67 -5.02 12.65
N ILE A 37 7.43 -6.10 13.39
CA ILE A 37 7.90 -7.44 13.00
C ILE A 37 7.26 -7.86 11.66
N TYR A 38 5.94 -7.71 11.54
CA TYR A 38 5.23 -8.04 10.31
C TYR A 38 5.77 -7.23 9.12
N PHE A 39 5.95 -5.93 9.32
CA PHE A 39 6.45 -5.02 8.29
C PHE A 39 7.85 -5.43 7.80
N LEU A 40 8.75 -5.79 8.72
CA LEU A 40 10.08 -6.25 8.34
C LEU A 40 10.02 -7.57 7.57
N ILE A 41 9.25 -8.55 8.04
CA ILE A 41 9.09 -9.85 7.36
C ILE A 41 8.57 -9.65 5.93
N ASP A 42 7.48 -8.89 5.76
CA ASP A 42 6.89 -8.64 4.46
C ASP A 42 7.86 -7.97 3.48
N ASN A 43 8.60 -6.96 3.94
CA ASN A 43 9.60 -6.30 3.10
C ASN A 43 10.78 -7.20 2.74
N TYR A 44 11.19 -8.09 3.65
CA TYR A 44 12.23 -9.07 3.34
C TYR A 44 11.77 -10.14 2.36
N LEU A 45 10.52 -10.61 2.45
CA LEU A 45 9.94 -11.49 1.44
C LEU A 45 9.91 -10.87 0.05
N ASN A 46 9.73 -9.54 -0.04
CA ASN A 46 9.76 -8.80 -1.30
C ASN A 46 11.18 -8.46 -1.79
N THR A 47 12.17 -8.36 -0.91
CA THR A 47 13.52 -7.88 -1.26
C THR A 47 14.51 -9.00 -1.51
N LEU A 48 14.39 -10.09 -0.75
CA LEU A 48 15.30 -11.22 -0.86
C LEU A 48 14.92 -12.03 -2.10
N ASN A 49 15.88 -12.21 -3.01
CA ASN A 49 15.77 -13.06 -4.20
C ASN A 49 15.72 -14.55 -3.82
N PHE A 50 14.80 -14.94 -2.94
CA PHE A 50 14.65 -16.33 -2.48
C PHE A 50 14.37 -17.32 -3.63
N THR A 51 14.05 -16.83 -4.82
CA THR A 51 13.26 -17.57 -5.80
C THR A 51 13.59 -17.27 -7.26
N ASN A 52 14.75 -16.64 -7.57
CA ASN A 52 15.30 -16.70 -8.95
C ASN A 52 15.44 -18.16 -9.45
N ALA A 53 15.41 -19.14 -8.54
CA ALA A 53 15.34 -20.56 -8.87
C ALA A 53 13.96 -21.08 -9.34
N VAL A 54 12.84 -20.39 -9.03
CA VAL A 54 11.47 -20.86 -9.34
C VAL A 54 10.93 -20.22 -10.62
N PHE A 55 11.21 -18.94 -10.86
CA PHE A 55 10.84 -18.23 -12.08
C PHE A 55 12.05 -17.48 -12.67
N PRO A 56 13.05 -18.19 -13.20
CA PRO A 56 14.32 -17.59 -13.64
C PRO A 56 14.17 -16.62 -14.82
N ASP A 57 13.14 -16.81 -15.66
CA ASP A 57 12.99 -16.07 -16.92
C ASP A 57 12.05 -14.85 -16.82
N LEU A 58 11.48 -14.56 -15.64
CA LEU A 58 10.57 -13.43 -15.46
C LEU A 58 11.34 -12.17 -15.04
N LYS A 59 11.04 -11.04 -15.68
CA LYS A 59 11.70 -9.74 -15.43
C LYS A 59 11.27 -9.11 -14.09
N TRP A 60 10.06 -9.41 -13.64
CA TRP A 60 9.48 -8.81 -12.42
C TRP A 60 9.55 -9.74 -11.21
N ASN A 61 9.40 -9.17 -10.01
CA ASN A 61 9.46 -9.92 -8.76
C ASN A 61 8.16 -10.69 -8.46
N TRP A 62 7.82 -11.65 -9.32
CA TRP A 62 6.61 -12.48 -9.17
C TRP A 62 6.63 -13.30 -7.88
N ALA A 63 7.75 -13.95 -7.58
CA ALA A 63 7.82 -14.84 -6.45
C ALA A 63 7.86 -14.11 -5.10
N GLY A 64 8.58 -12.99 -4.97
CA GLY A 64 8.54 -12.18 -3.76
C GLY A 64 7.12 -11.66 -3.48
N LYS A 65 6.43 -11.21 -4.53
CA LYS A 65 5.01 -10.82 -4.43
C LYS A 65 4.11 -12.00 -4.06
N LEU A 66 4.30 -13.17 -4.64
CA LEU A 66 3.53 -14.37 -4.28
C LEU A 66 3.75 -14.76 -2.81
N LEU A 67 4.99 -14.73 -2.32
CA LEU A 67 5.31 -15.02 -0.91
C LEU A 67 4.67 -14.01 0.04
N SER A 68 4.77 -12.72 -0.27
CA SER A 68 4.11 -11.64 0.50
C SER A 68 2.60 -11.81 0.51
N MET A 69 1.99 -12.17 -0.63
CA MET A 69 0.56 -12.47 -0.71
C MET A 69 0.17 -13.68 0.14
N CYS A 70 0.91 -14.79 0.03
CA CYS A 70 0.66 -15.99 0.85
C CYS A 70 0.80 -15.69 2.33
N PHE A 71 1.79 -14.90 2.74
CA PHE A 71 1.97 -14.46 4.12
C PHE A 71 0.79 -13.59 4.60
N GLY A 72 0.35 -12.62 3.78
CA GLY A 72 -0.82 -11.78 4.04
C GLY A 72 -2.11 -12.56 4.17
N LEU A 73 -2.37 -13.48 3.24
CA LEU A 73 -3.55 -14.34 3.30
C LEU A 73 -3.48 -15.30 4.49
N GLY A 74 -2.32 -15.89 4.78
CA GLY A 74 -2.10 -16.71 5.97
C GLY A 74 -2.44 -15.95 7.26
N PHE A 75 -1.97 -14.71 7.37
CA PHE A 75 -2.31 -13.83 8.49
C PHE A 75 -3.82 -13.56 8.59
N ILE A 76 -4.48 -13.26 7.47
CA ILE A 76 -5.93 -13.00 7.43
C ILE A 76 -6.71 -14.25 7.84
N PHE A 77 -6.38 -15.41 7.28
CA PHE A 77 -7.10 -16.66 7.51
C PHE A 77 -6.84 -17.25 8.91
N PHE A 78 -5.70 -16.94 9.53
CA PHE A 78 -5.44 -17.25 10.93
C PHE A 78 -6.45 -16.59 11.89
N HIS A 79 -6.97 -15.41 11.54
CA HIS A 79 -7.89 -14.67 12.39
C HIS A 79 -9.36 -15.05 12.17
N ALA A 80 -10.20 -14.83 13.18
CA ALA A 80 -11.66 -15.03 13.12
C ALA A 80 -12.34 -14.10 12.09
N LYS A 81 -13.55 -14.47 11.66
CA LYS A 81 -14.31 -13.79 10.59
C LYS A 81 -14.56 -12.30 10.88
N GLU A 82 -14.72 -11.94 12.14
CA GLU A 82 -14.93 -10.57 12.63
C GLU A 82 -13.68 -9.72 12.37
N ILE A 83 -12.50 -10.26 12.69
CA ILE A 83 -11.23 -9.60 12.44
C ILE A 83 -10.94 -9.51 10.93
N ARG A 84 -11.28 -10.53 10.15
CA ARG A 84 -11.17 -10.48 8.68
C ARG A 84 -11.97 -9.31 8.10
N LYS A 85 -13.18 -9.05 8.63
CA LYS A 85 -13.99 -7.87 8.25
C LYS A 85 -13.32 -6.56 8.65
N ASP A 86 -12.74 -6.47 9.85
CA ASP A 86 -11.99 -5.28 10.29
C ASP A 86 -10.80 -4.99 9.35
N ILE A 87 -10.07 -6.04 8.94
CA ILE A 87 -9.00 -5.97 7.94
C ILE A 87 -9.56 -5.55 6.57
N GLY A 88 -10.83 -5.85 6.27
CA GLY A 88 -11.48 -5.52 4.99
C GLY A 88 -11.54 -6.69 4.03
N PHE A 89 -11.17 -7.88 4.50
CA PHE A 89 -11.31 -9.12 3.76
C PHE A 89 -12.76 -9.61 3.86
N THR A 90 -13.64 -8.93 3.14
CA THR A 90 -15.08 -9.14 3.14
C THR A 90 -15.68 -8.71 1.79
N GLY A 91 -16.71 -9.40 1.33
CA GLY A 91 -17.50 -8.97 0.15
C GLY A 91 -18.56 -7.92 0.47
N LYS A 92 -18.69 -7.48 1.73
CA LYS A 92 -19.67 -6.47 2.12
C LYS A 92 -19.16 -5.06 1.80
N PHE A 93 -20.10 -4.19 1.43
CA PHE A 93 -19.85 -2.78 1.13
C PHE A 93 -20.50 -1.89 2.18
N ASN A 94 -19.81 -0.83 2.56
CA ASN A 94 -20.35 0.18 3.45
C ASN A 94 -21.32 1.11 2.69
N PRO A 95 -22.29 1.76 3.38
CA PRO A 95 -23.22 2.70 2.76
C PRO A 95 -22.51 3.86 2.02
N GLN A 96 -21.34 4.27 2.50
CA GLN A 96 -20.57 5.39 1.95
C GLN A 96 -19.72 5.01 0.71
N THR A 97 -19.84 3.79 0.20
CA THR A 97 -19.05 3.29 -0.95
C THR A 97 -19.12 4.23 -2.15
N LYS A 98 -20.29 4.79 -2.46
CA LYS A 98 -20.48 5.72 -3.60
C LYS A 98 -19.57 6.96 -3.48
N LEU A 99 -19.42 7.52 -2.27
CA LEU A 99 -18.54 8.64 -2.02
C LEU A 99 -17.06 8.24 -2.20
N GLY A 100 -16.68 7.06 -1.72
CA GLY A 100 -15.34 6.52 -1.93
C GLY A 100 -14.97 6.38 -3.41
N ILE A 101 -15.89 5.81 -4.20
CA ILE A 101 -15.72 5.67 -5.66
C ILE A 101 -15.60 7.05 -6.32
N LEU A 102 -16.47 8.01 -5.98
CA LEU A 102 -16.43 9.35 -6.58
C LEU A 102 -15.10 10.06 -6.30
N LEU A 103 -14.62 10.00 -5.05
CA LEU A 103 -13.32 10.57 -4.68
C LEU A 103 -12.19 9.89 -5.45
N PHE A 104 -12.19 8.55 -5.51
CA PHE A 104 -11.20 7.80 -6.28
C PHE A 104 -11.21 8.16 -7.76
N LEU A 105 -12.37 8.24 -8.40
CA LEU A 105 -12.48 8.64 -9.81
C LEU A 105 -12.00 10.07 -10.04
N GLY A 106 -12.21 10.99 -9.09
CA GLY A 106 -11.63 12.33 -9.13
C GLY A 106 -10.11 12.30 -9.14
N PHE A 107 -9.50 11.54 -8.23
CA PHE A 107 -8.04 11.34 -8.20
C PHE A 107 -7.51 10.63 -9.45
N LEU A 108 -8.21 9.62 -9.95
CA LEU A 108 -7.85 8.88 -11.16
C LEU A 108 -7.91 9.77 -12.40
N THR A 109 -8.92 10.62 -12.50
CA THR A 109 -9.04 11.59 -13.61
C THR A 109 -7.91 12.61 -13.56
N PHE A 110 -7.63 13.16 -12.37
CA PHE A 110 -6.48 14.04 -12.18
C PHE A 110 -5.17 13.34 -12.58
N ASP A 111 -4.98 12.10 -12.14
CA ASP A 111 -3.80 11.31 -12.46
C ASP A 111 -3.64 11.08 -13.97
N PHE A 112 -4.72 10.67 -14.64
CA PHE A 112 -4.75 10.49 -16.08
C PHE A 112 -4.32 11.76 -16.82
N ILE A 113 -4.89 12.91 -16.46
CA ILE A 113 -4.56 14.20 -17.07
C ILE A 113 -3.07 14.50 -16.91
N ILE A 114 -2.54 14.40 -15.69
CA ILE A 114 -1.12 14.67 -15.43
C ILE A 114 -0.22 13.74 -16.24
N LYS A 115 -0.51 12.43 -16.27
CA LYS A 115 0.29 11.45 -17.02
C LYS A 115 0.24 11.68 -18.52
N MET A 116 -0.88 12.14 -19.07
CA MET A 116 -0.99 12.47 -20.50
C MET A 116 -0.01 13.56 -20.96
N PHE A 117 0.43 14.44 -20.04
CA PHE A 117 1.42 15.48 -20.33
C PHE A 117 2.86 15.06 -20.03
N ILE A 118 3.08 14.20 -19.04
CA ILE A 118 4.42 13.88 -18.53
C ILE A 118 4.96 12.57 -19.08
N PHE A 119 4.10 11.57 -19.31
CA PHE A 119 4.55 10.24 -19.71
C PHE A 119 4.85 10.18 -21.21
N PRO A 120 5.94 9.51 -21.61
CA PRO A 120 6.29 9.32 -23.01
C PRO A 120 5.25 8.44 -23.71
N LYS A 121 5.04 8.77 -24.99
CA LYS A 121 4.12 8.12 -25.93
C LYS A 121 4.90 7.26 -26.94
N GLY A 122 4.23 6.29 -27.57
CA GLY A 122 4.82 5.41 -28.57
C GLY A 122 5.80 4.35 -28.03
N GLY A 123 5.59 3.84 -26.82
CA GLY A 123 6.40 2.77 -26.23
C GLY A 123 5.99 1.37 -26.70
N GLU A 124 6.92 0.41 -26.66
CA GLU A 124 6.62 -1.00 -26.93
C GLU A 124 5.75 -1.61 -25.82
N PHE A 125 4.82 -2.48 -26.22
CA PHE A 125 3.96 -3.20 -25.28
C PHE A 125 4.70 -4.40 -24.68
N ASP A 126 5.00 -4.34 -23.39
CA ASP A 126 5.51 -5.48 -22.63
C ASP A 126 4.36 -6.22 -21.94
N LEU A 127 4.00 -7.40 -22.47
CA LEU A 127 2.91 -8.22 -21.96
C LEU A 127 3.18 -8.71 -20.53
N GLU A 128 4.41 -9.09 -20.19
CA GLU A 128 4.75 -9.54 -18.84
C GLU A 128 4.54 -8.39 -17.86
N ALA A 129 5.06 -7.21 -18.20
CA ALA A 129 4.91 -6.03 -17.37
C ALA A 129 3.42 -5.66 -17.20
N PHE A 130 2.62 -5.75 -18.27
CA PHE A 130 1.18 -5.48 -18.20
C PHE A 130 0.47 -6.45 -17.25
N ILE A 131 0.67 -7.76 -17.41
CA ILE A 131 0.02 -8.77 -16.56
C ILE A 131 0.48 -8.61 -15.11
N PHE A 132 1.78 -8.40 -14.88
CA PHE A 132 2.32 -8.17 -13.53
C PHE A 132 1.63 -6.98 -12.89
N GLN A 133 1.65 -5.82 -13.54
CA GLN A 133 1.11 -4.56 -13.05
C GLN A 133 -0.42 -4.57 -12.89
N ALA A 134 -1.13 -5.34 -13.71
CA ALA A 134 -2.57 -5.53 -13.66
C ALA A 134 -3.04 -6.51 -12.55
N SER A 135 -2.13 -7.19 -11.86
CA SER A 135 -2.47 -8.25 -10.91
C SER A 135 -1.77 -8.14 -9.56
N PHE A 136 -0.48 -8.49 -9.48
CA PHE A 136 0.22 -8.77 -8.23
C PHE A 136 0.42 -7.55 -7.33
N PRO A 137 0.87 -6.37 -7.81
CA PRO A 137 1.04 -5.20 -6.96
C PRO A 137 -0.26 -4.80 -6.27
N GLY A 138 -1.37 -4.65 -7.01
CA GLY A 138 -2.65 -4.29 -6.40
C GLY A 138 -3.19 -5.36 -5.45
N LEU A 139 -3.04 -6.65 -5.75
CA LEU A 139 -3.44 -7.70 -4.80
C LEU A 139 -2.62 -7.64 -3.50
N THR A 140 -1.30 -7.65 -3.64
CA THR A 140 -0.37 -7.74 -2.50
C THR A 140 -0.39 -6.48 -1.65
N GLU A 141 -0.17 -5.32 -2.26
CA GLU A 141 0.02 -4.07 -1.54
C GLU A 141 -1.26 -3.61 -0.86
N GLU A 142 -2.43 -3.86 -1.44
CA GLU A 142 -3.68 -3.52 -0.76
C GLU A 142 -3.98 -4.45 0.42
N ILE A 143 -3.73 -5.76 0.29
CA ILE A 143 -3.85 -6.70 1.41
C ILE A 143 -2.95 -6.25 2.57
N ILE A 144 -1.71 -5.89 2.27
CA ILE A 144 -0.73 -5.49 3.26
C ILE A 144 -1.02 -4.09 3.82
N TYR A 145 -1.02 -3.04 3.01
CA TYR A 145 -1.14 -1.66 3.46
C TYR A 145 -2.56 -1.30 3.91
N ARG A 146 -3.57 -1.57 3.08
CA ARG A 146 -4.98 -1.17 3.33
C ARG A 146 -5.73 -2.17 4.18
N GLY A 147 -5.20 -3.39 4.26
CA GLY A 147 -5.68 -4.43 5.16
C GLY A 147 -4.91 -4.44 6.46
N ILE A 148 -3.78 -5.15 6.46
CA ILE A 148 -3.08 -5.60 7.67
C ILE A 148 -2.43 -4.44 8.42
N TYR A 149 -1.63 -3.59 7.76
CA TYR A 149 -0.98 -2.44 8.40
C TYR A 149 -2.01 -1.45 8.94
N LEU A 150 -3.03 -1.12 8.14
CA LEU A 150 -4.09 -0.22 8.57
C LEU A 150 -4.82 -0.77 9.80
N TRP A 151 -5.10 -2.08 9.82
CA TRP A 151 -5.72 -2.75 10.96
C TRP A 151 -4.82 -2.78 12.20
N LEU A 152 -3.58 -3.26 12.08
CA LEU A 152 -2.62 -3.34 13.19
C LEU A 152 -2.41 -1.97 13.82
N LEU A 153 -2.10 -0.95 13.02
CA LEU A 153 -1.88 0.42 13.50
C LEU A 153 -3.16 1.03 14.08
N SER A 154 -4.35 0.62 13.63
CA SER A 154 -5.60 1.05 14.26
C SER A 154 -5.77 0.48 15.67
N LYS A 155 -5.17 -0.68 15.97
CA LYS A 155 -5.13 -1.24 17.33
C LYS A 155 -3.99 -0.64 18.17
N VAL A 156 -2.94 -0.11 17.53
CA VAL A 156 -1.88 0.65 18.21
C VAL A 156 -2.41 1.98 18.72
N PHE A 157 -2.93 2.83 17.82
CA PHE A 157 -3.33 4.19 18.13
C PHE A 157 -4.84 4.29 18.25
N ILE A 158 -5.33 4.21 19.49
CA ILE A 158 -6.76 4.25 19.78
C ILE A 158 -7.18 5.72 19.81
N SER A 159 -7.87 6.16 18.75
CA SER A 159 -8.49 7.49 18.68
C SER A 159 -9.88 7.44 18.02
N SER A 160 -10.69 8.47 18.30
CA SER A 160 -12.14 8.50 18.09
C SER A 160 -12.64 9.48 17.02
N LYS A 161 -11.77 10.02 16.13
CA LYS A 161 -12.23 10.95 15.09
C LYS A 161 -13.06 10.25 14.00
N ILE A 162 -14.33 10.63 13.90
CA ILE A 162 -15.29 10.14 12.89
C ILE A 162 -15.61 11.28 11.91
N ILE A 163 -15.45 11.03 10.62
CA ILE A 163 -15.81 11.96 9.54
C ILE A 163 -16.83 11.26 8.64
N LYS A 164 -18.03 11.84 8.48
CA LYS A 164 -19.12 11.26 7.66
C LYS A 164 -19.41 9.77 7.98
N GLY A 165 -19.37 9.39 9.25
CA GLY A 165 -19.57 8.01 9.71
C GLY A 165 -18.37 7.08 9.53
N VAL A 166 -17.24 7.58 9.03
CA VAL A 166 -16.00 6.82 8.83
C VAL A 166 -14.92 7.29 9.81
N ALA A 167 -14.39 6.37 10.61
CA ALA A 167 -13.33 6.70 11.58
C ALA A 167 -11.98 6.90 10.88
N PHE A 168 -11.39 8.09 10.98
CA PHE A 168 -10.04 8.38 10.50
C PHE A 168 -9.07 8.42 11.68
N ARG A 169 -8.25 7.37 11.78
CA ARG A 169 -7.23 7.20 12.83
C ARG A 169 -5.86 7.57 12.31
N TRP A 170 -4.89 7.74 13.21
CA TRP A 170 -3.48 7.91 12.88
C TRP A 170 -2.94 6.81 11.97
N SER A 171 -3.48 5.59 12.06
CA SER A 171 -3.14 4.49 11.15
C SER A 171 -3.35 4.85 9.68
N PHE A 172 -4.40 5.62 9.35
CA PHE A 172 -4.64 6.06 7.99
C PHE A 172 -3.51 6.96 7.48
N LEU A 173 -3.14 7.98 8.26
CA LEU A 173 -2.08 8.91 7.90
C LEU A 173 -0.71 8.21 7.80
N ILE A 174 -0.38 7.38 8.78
CA ILE A 174 0.90 6.66 8.84
C ILE A 174 1.03 5.72 7.63
N VAL A 175 0.02 4.89 7.36
CA VAL A 175 0.04 3.99 6.17
C VAL A 175 0.12 4.80 4.89
N THR A 176 -0.58 5.93 4.82
CA THR A 176 -0.61 6.78 3.63
C THR A 176 0.80 7.29 3.29
N VAL A 177 1.49 7.86 4.28
CA VAL A 177 2.86 8.39 4.12
C VAL A 177 3.88 7.27 3.93
N LEU A 178 3.76 6.18 4.71
CA LEU A 178 4.67 5.04 4.64
C LEU A 178 4.71 4.42 3.24
N PHE A 179 3.57 4.33 2.55
CA PHE A 179 3.52 3.84 1.17
C PHE A 179 4.37 4.69 0.23
N GLY A 180 4.24 6.02 0.26
CA GLY A 180 5.05 6.90 -0.59
C GLY A 180 6.54 6.86 -0.25
N VAL A 181 6.87 6.87 1.05
CA VAL A 181 8.26 6.75 1.52
C VAL A 181 8.89 5.43 1.07
N ALA A 182 8.17 4.32 1.14
CA ALA A 182 8.66 3.00 0.74
C ALA A 182 8.98 2.90 -0.76
N HIS A 183 8.32 3.72 -1.60
CA HIS A 183 8.56 3.72 -3.04
C HIS A 183 9.59 4.75 -3.49
N GLY A 184 9.83 5.79 -2.70
CA GLY A 184 10.66 6.91 -3.10
C GLY A 184 11.94 7.09 -2.29
N ILE A 185 12.25 6.21 -1.33
CA ILE A 185 13.51 6.23 -0.58
C ILE A 185 14.11 4.83 -0.55
N VAL A 186 15.40 4.70 -0.82
CA VAL A 186 16.10 3.42 -0.73
C VAL A 186 17.52 3.64 -0.19
N LEU A 187 17.99 2.71 0.64
CA LEU A 187 19.39 2.65 1.03
C LEU A 187 20.11 1.69 0.08
N THR A 188 21.15 2.18 -0.62
CA THR A 188 21.97 1.34 -1.49
C THR A 188 22.78 0.33 -0.67
N GLU A 189 23.37 -0.67 -1.34
CA GLU A 189 24.29 -1.61 -0.69
C GLU A 189 25.59 -0.92 -0.22
N SER A 190 25.96 0.21 -0.83
CA SER A 190 27.03 1.11 -0.37
C SER A 190 26.61 2.06 0.76
N TYR A 191 25.40 1.89 1.32
CA TYR A 191 24.83 2.75 2.38
C TYR A 191 24.57 4.21 1.97
N GLU A 192 24.39 4.49 0.68
CA GLU A 192 23.94 5.79 0.19
C GLU A 192 22.42 5.87 0.21
N ILE A 193 21.88 7.01 0.63
CA ILE A 193 20.43 7.27 0.59
C ILE A 193 20.07 7.82 -0.78
N ARG A 194 19.38 7.02 -1.59
CA ARG A 194 18.75 7.50 -2.83
C ARG A 194 17.29 7.82 -2.56
N HIS A 195 16.83 8.95 -3.07
CA HIS A 195 15.47 9.41 -2.86
C HIS A 195 14.91 10.14 -4.08
N ASP A 196 13.60 10.06 -4.25
CA ASP A 196 12.84 10.80 -5.24
C ASP A 196 11.60 11.41 -4.56
N ILE A 197 11.72 12.69 -4.19
CA ILE A 197 10.65 13.44 -3.51
C ILE A 197 9.39 13.52 -4.38
N THR A 198 9.55 13.62 -5.70
CA THR A 198 8.42 13.67 -6.62
C THR A 198 7.62 12.37 -6.52
N THR A 199 8.30 11.22 -6.59
CA THR A 199 7.67 9.90 -6.40
C THR A 199 7.01 9.78 -5.02
N ILE A 200 7.68 10.20 -3.94
CA ILE A 200 7.09 10.14 -2.58
C ILE A 200 5.79 10.94 -2.52
N VAL A 201 5.81 12.21 -2.93
CA VAL A 201 4.65 13.10 -2.83
C VAL A 201 3.53 12.62 -3.75
N TYR A 202 3.86 12.31 -5.00
CA TYR A 202 2.89 11.86 -6.00
C TYR A 202 2.23 10.55 -5.56
N LEU A 203 3.00 9.53 -5.16
CA LEU A 203 2.42 8.26 -4.71
C LEU A 203 1.69 8.40 -3.38
N THR A 204 2.10 9.31 -2.48
CA THR A 204 1.35 9.57 -1.24
C THR A 204 -0.03 10.17 -1.54
N LEU A 205 -0.11 11.16 -2.44
CA LEU A 205 -1.35 11.90 -2.70
C LEU A 205 -2.27 11.19 -3.69
N VAL A 206 -1.73 10.63 -4.77
CA VAL A 206 -2.54 10.09 -5.87
C VAL A 206 -2.87 8.63 -5.62
N SER A 207 -1.89 7.78 -5.33
CA SER A 207 -2.13 6.36 -5.08
C SER A 207 -2.55 6.12 -3.63
N SER A 208 -1.73 6.58 -2.69
CA SER A 208 -1.80 6.15 -1.31
C SER A 208 -3.10 6.61 -0.63
N LEU A 209 -3.33 7.92 -0.72
CA LEU A 209 -4.50 8.59 -0.17
C LEU A 209 -5.79 8.16 -0.87
N SER A 210 -5.84 8.11 -2.21
CA SER A 210 -7.09 7.80 -2.93
C SER A 210 -7.58 6.38 -2.66
N LEU A 211 -6.70 5.37 -2.73
CA LEU A 211 -7.03 3.98 -2.45
C LEU A 211 -7.28 3.77 -0.95
N GLY A 212 -6.60 4.52 -0.09
CA GLY A 212 -6.92 4.58 1.33
C GLY A 212 -8.35 5.09 1.59
N LEU A 213 -8.75 6.20 0.96
CA LEU A 213 -10.11 6.72 1.05
C LEU A 213 -11.11 5.70 0.52
N LEU A 214 -10.82 5.09 -0.63
CA LEU A 214 -11.65 4.04 -1.22
C LEU A 214 -11.81 2.87 -0.25
N ARG A 215 -10.74 2.38 0.38
CA ARG A 215 -10.78 1.35 1.44
C ARG A 215 -11.65 1.76 2.62
N LYS A 216 -11.50 3.00 3.10
CA LYS A 216 -12.20 3.52 4.28
C LYS A 216 -13.70 3.70 4.03
N PHE A 217 -14.08 4.20 2.87
CA PHE A 217 -15.48 4.41 2.48
C PHE A 217 -16.17 3.15 1.99
N SER A 218 -15.45 2.22 1.35
CA SER A 218 -16.03 0.95 0.87
C SER A 218 -16.14 -0.13 1.93
N GLY A 219 -15.24 -0.13 2.91
CA GLY A 219 -15.21 -1.16 3.95
C GLY A 219 -14.55 -2.47 3.52
N ASN A 220 -14.11 -2.62 2.28
CA ASN A 220 -13.45 -3.84 1.79
C ASN A 220 -12.16 -3.57 1.00
N LEU A 221 -11.41 -4.65 0.74
CA LEU A 221 -10.18 -4.64 -0.05
C LEU A 221 -10.42 -4.79 -1.56
N ILE A 222 -11.61 -5.22 -1.99
CA ILE A 222 -11.88 -5.46 -3.42
C ILE A 222 -11.72 -4.18 -4.23
N LEU A 223 -12.34 -3.08 -3.79
CA LEU A 223 -12.27 -1.81 -4.52
C LEU A 223 -10.87 -1.19 -4.57
N PRO A 224 -10.10 -1.09 -3.47
CA PRO A 224 -8.73 -0.60 -3.58
C PRO A 224 -7.83 -1.52 -4.44
N ILE A 225 -8.02 -2.84 -4.44
CA ILE A 225 -7.27 -3.75 -5.35
C ILE A 225 -7.55 -3.39 -6.81
N LEU A 226 -8.83 -3.29 -7.18
CA LEU A 226 -9.23 -2.91 -8.54
C LEU A 226 -8.72 -1.51 -8.89
N GLY A 227 -8.86 -0.55 -7.98
CA GLY A 227 -8.39 0.81 -8.18
C GLY A 227 -6.88 0.90 -8.38
N HIS A 228 -6.10 0.12 -7.62
CA HIS A 228 -4.66 0.06 -7.78
C HIS A 228 -4.30 -0.47 -9.18
N ASN A 229 -4.90 -1.59 -9.58
CA ASN A 229 -4.65 -2.17 -10.90
C ASN A 229 -5.03 -1.18 -12.03
N MET A 230 -6.09 -0.39 -11.85
CA MET A 230 -6.45 0.69 -12.79
C MET A 230 -5.37 1.78 -12.87
N ILE A 231 -4.83 2.23 -11.74
CA ILE A 231 -3.74 3.23 -11.71
C ILE A 231 -2.50 2.70 -12.45
N ASN A 232 -2.14 1.44 -12.22
CA ASN A 232 -0.96 0.83 -12.83
C ASN A 232 -1.14 0.60 -14.34
N THR A 233 -2.26 0.02 -14.75
CA THR A 233 -2.53 -0.30 -16.15
C THR A 233 -2.75 0.95 -17.01
N MET A 234 -3.22 2.05 -16.42
CA MET A 234 -3.35 3.34 -17.11
C MET A 234 -2.03 3.81 -17.74
N ASN A 235 -0.88 3.52 -17.10
CA ASN A 235 0.43 3.87 -17.66
C ASN A 235 0.72 3.15 -18.97
N PHE A 236 0.22 1.93 -19.14
CA PHE A 236 0.38 1.16 -20.38
C PHE A 236 -0.47 1.76 -21.49
N PHE A 237 -1.74 2.07 -21.21
CA PHE A 237 -2.61 2.67 -22.22
C PHE A 237 -2.11 4.03 -22.68
N ILE A 238 -1.57 4.87 -21.79
CA ILE A 238 -0.99 6.17 -22.17
C ILE A 238 0.26 5.99 -23.05
N ARG A 239 1.11 5.00 -22.75
CA ARG A 239 2.32 4.71 -23.55
C ARG A 239 2.01 4.18 -24.95
N LEU A 240 0.83 3.59 -25.16
CA LEU A 240 0.38 3.09 -26.46
C LEU A 240 -0.20 4.17 -27.37
N LEU A 241 -0.53 5.36 -26.82
CA LEU A 241 -0.89 6.54 -27.60
C LEU A 241 0.35 7.17 -28.23
#